data_AF-A0A5S3VSH3-F1
#
_entry.id   AF-A0A5S3VSH3-F1
#
_cell.length_a   1.000
_cell.length_b   1.000
_cell.length_c   1.000
_cell.angle_alpha   90.00
_cell.angle_beta   90.00
_cell.angle_gamma   90.00
#
_symmetry.space_group_name_H-M   'P 1'
#
loop_
_entity.id
_entity.type
_entity.pdbx_description
1 polymer ?
#
loop_
_entity_poly.entity_id
_entity_poly.type
_entity_poly.pdbx_seq_one_letter_code
_entity_poly.pdbx_strand_id
1 'polypeptide(L)'
;CDEFPKKGVAVSAIGNPQRFEKSLQEEGVDIIDTAHFRDHHAYIKSDFSQFGDTAIFMTEKDAVKCQSFAKENWYFLKVEAQPSKMLVNQLLDILKNKEIYHGLR
;
A
#
# COMPACT_ATOMS: atom_id res chain seq x y z
N CYS A 1 21.33 -0.96 4.61
CA CYS A 1 20.01 -1.57 4.78
C CYS A 1 19.34 -0.81 5.89
N ASP A 2 18.31 -0.05 5.59
CA ASP A 2 17.59 0.68 6.63
C ASP A 2 16.94 -0.32 7.58
N GLU A 3 17.35 -0.29 8.84
CA GLU A 3 16.74 -1.09 9.90
C GLU A 3 15.36 -0.49 10.19
N PHE A 4 14.31 -1.13 9.69
CA PHE A 4 12.93 -0.80 10.04
C PHE A 4 12.45 -1.71 11.20
N PRO A 5 11.49 -1.27 12.02
CA PRO A 5 10.97 -2.08 13.11
C PRO A 5 10.35 -3.37 12.55
N LYS A 6 10.63 -4.50 13.18
CA LYS A 6 10.01 -5.79 12.79
C LYS A 6 8.66 -6.04 13.42
N LYS A 7 8.09 -5.09 14.16
CA LYS A 7 6.85 -5.28 14.91
C LYS A 7 5.97 -4.05 14.82
N GLY A 8 4.68 -4.23 14.51
CA GLY A 8 3.75 -3.11 14.45
C GLY A 8 2.35 -3.45 13.95
N VAL A 9 1.59 -2.41 13.60
CA VAL A 9 0.20 -2.49 13.19
C VAL A 9 0.08 -2.37 11.68
N ALA A 10 -0.68 -3.26 11.05
CA ALA A 10 -1.01 -3.16 9.63
C ALA A 10 -2.27 -2.30 9.44
N VAL A 11 -2.16 -1.21 8.69
CA VAL A 11 -3.27 -0.29 8.38
C VAL A 11 -3.48 -0.25 6.87
N SER A 12 -4.71 -0.51 6.42
CA SER A 12 -5.00 -0.45 4.98
C SER A 12 -6.45 -0.09 4.66
N ALA A 13 -6.62 0.62 3.54
CA ALA A 13 -7.92 0.95 2.94
C ALA A 13 -8.02 0.38 1.52
N ILE A 14 -7.97 -0.95 1.41
CA ILE A 14 -7.97 -1.69 0.12
C ILE A 14 -8.96 -2.85 0.14
N GLY A 15 -9.34 -3.36 -1.03
CA GLY A 15 -10.34 -4.43 -1.16
C GLY A 15 -9.91 -5.82 -0.66
N ASN A 16 -8.61 -6.07 -0.47
CA ASN A 16 -8.10 -7.33 0.10
C ASN A 16 -6.94 -7.06 1.07
N PRO A 17 -7.25 -6.68 2.33
CA PRO A 17 -6.24 -6.40 3.36
C PRO A 17 -5.33 -7.58 3.68
N GLN A 18 -5.87 -8.81 3.65
CA GLN A 18 -5.11 -10.03 3.99
C GLN A 18 -3.92 -10.25 3.05
N ARG A 19 -4.06 -9.85 1.77
CA ARG A 19 -2.94 -9.90 0.82
C ARG A 19 -1.80 -8.98 1.24
N PHE A 20 -2.11 -7.79 1.74
CA PHE A 20 -1.12 -6.82 2.21
C PHE A 20 -0.44 -7.33 3.49
N GLU A 21 -1.21 -7.84 4.46
CA GLU A 21 -0.68 -8.45 5.68
C GLU A 21 0.29 -9.60 5.38
N LYS A 22 -0.07 -10.48 4.44
CA LYS A 22 0.81 -11.58 4.01
C LYS A 22 2.13 -11.05 3.46
N SER A 23 2.10 -10.00 2.65
CA SER A 23 3.33 -9.39 2.13
C SER A 23 4.18 -8.76 3.24
N LEU A 24 3.57 -8.13 4.25
CA LEU A 24 4.33 -7.63 5.42
C LEU A 24 5.01 -8.77 6.20
N GLN A 25 4.29 -9.88 6.40
CA GLN A 25 4.84 -11.07 7.06
C GLN A 25 5.99 -11.70 6.27
N GLU A 26 5.89 -11.73 4.94
CA GLU A 26 6.96 -12.21 4.05
C GLU A 26 8.23 -11.36 4.15
N GLU A 27 8.08 -10.05 4.38
CA GLU A 27 9.20 -9.12 4.69
C GLU A 27 9.69 -9.21 6.15
N GLY A 28 9.12 -10.11 6.96
CA GLY A 28 9.54 -10.38 8.33
C GLY A 28 8.94 -9.46 9.39
N VAL A 29 7.79 -8.84 9.11
CA VAL A 29 7.03 -8.05 10.09
C VAL A 29 6.15 -8.94 10.96
N ASP A 30 6.29 -8.82 12.28
CA ASP A 30 5.41 -9.30 13.33
C ASP A 30 4.21 -8.33 13.49
N ILE A 31 3.09 -8.68 12.88
CA ILE A 31 1.86 -7.90 12.94
C ILE A 31 1.16 -8.16 14.27
N ILE A 32 1.07 -7.15 15.14
CA ILE A 32 0.41 -7.27 16.44
C ILE A 32 -1.03 -6.80 16.47
N ASP A 33 -1.42 -5.99 15.49
CA ASP A 33 -2.79 -5.51 15.34
C ASP A 33 -3.05 -5.12 13.88
N THR A 34 -4.32 -5.03 13.51
CA THR A 34 -4.76 -4.72 12.14
C THR A 34 -5.90 -3.72 12.17
N ALA A 35 -5.84 -2.70 11.30
CA ALA A 35 -6.94 -1.77 11.10
C ALA A 35 -7.31 -1.68 9.61
N HIS A 36 -8.55 -2.04 9.30
CA HIS A 36 -9.08 -2.04 7.94
C HIS A 36 -10.11 -0.93 7.79
N PHE A 37 -9.90 -0.11 6.77
CA PHE A 37 -10.79 0.98 6.43
C PHE A 37 -11.43 0.73 5.06
N ARG A 38 -12.52 1.42 4.77
CA ARG A 38 -13.14 1.36 3.43
C ARG A 38 -12.19 1.96 2.41
N ASP A 39 -12.25 1.48 1.16
CA ASP A 39 -11.48 2.10 0.09
C ASP A 39 -11.82 3.60 0.00
N HIS A 40 -10.82 4.40 -0.33
CA HIS A 40 -10.88 5.86 -0.31
C HIS A 40 -11.16 6.51 1.05
N HIS A 41 -10.98 5.79 2.18
CA HIS A 41 -11.05 6.41 3.50
C HIS A 41 -10.13 7.64 3.61
N ALA A 42 -10.68 8.72 4.15
CA ALA A 42 -9.98 9.97 4.40
C ALA A 42 -9.42 9.94 5.82
N TYR A 43 -8.16 9.50 5.94
CA TYR A 43 -7.51 9.34 7.23
C TYR A 43 -7.39 10.65 8.00
N ILE A 44 -7.65 10.59 9.30
CA ILE A 44 -7.42 11.68 10.24
C ILE A 44 -6.53 11.20 11.40
N LYS A 45 -5.86 12.13 12.08
CA LYS A 45 -4.95 11.81 13.21
C LYS A 45 -5.59 10.92 14.28
N SER A 46 -6.87 11.12 14.58
CA SER A 46 -7.58 10.34 15.60
C SER A 46 -7.81 8.88 15.21
N ASP A 47 -7.74 8.52 13.92
CA ASP A 47 -7.85 7.12 13.49
C ASP A 47 -6.68 6.26 14.03
N PHE A 48 -5.58 6.92 14.42
CA PHE A 48 -4.34 6.27 14.86
C PHE A 48 -4.05 6.45 16.35
N SER A 49 -4.89 7.16 17.10
CA SER A 49 -4.61 7.49 18.51
C SER A 49 -4.46 6.24 19.39
N GLN A 50 -5.19 5.17 19.07
CA GLN A 50 -5.15 3.90 19.78
C GLN A 50 -3.82 3.14 19.63
N PHE A 51 -3.02 3.44 18.60
CA PHE A 51 -1.76 2.73 18.35
C PHE A 51 -0.57 3.35 19.10
N GLY A 52 -0.73 4.53 19.69
CA GLY A 52 0.32 5.22 20.44
C GLY A 52 1.58 5.43 19.59
N ASP A 53 2.70 4.89 20.07
CA ASP A 53 4.02 4.95 19.42
C ASP A 53 4.42 3.62 18.76
N THR A 54 3.47 2.72 18.58
CA THR A 54 3.66 1.50 17.78
C THR A 54 3.94 1.86 16.33
N ALA A 55 4.85 1.12 15.68
CA ALA A 55 5.11 1.30 14.26
C ALA A 55 3.86 0.97 13.44
N ILE A 56 3.60 1.78 12.43
CA ILE A 56 2.48 1.58 11.51
C ILE A 56 3.03 1.17 10.15
N PHE A 57 2.44 0.12 9.58
CA PHE A 57 2.73 -0.34 8.23
C PHE A 57 1.48 -0.17 7.37
N MET A 58 1.62 0.50 6.23
CA MET A 58 0.50 0.74 5.32
C MET A 58 0.86 0.51 3.86
N THR A 59 -0.14 0.58 2.99
CA THR A 59 0.09 0.62 1.55
C THR A 59 0.66 1.98 1.15
N GLU A 60 1.39 2.05 0.04
CA GLU A 60 1.90 3.32 -0.49
C GLU A 60 0.77 4.35 -0.74
N LYS A 61 -0.38 3.89 -1.27
CA LYS A 61 -1.58 4.72 -1.48
C LYS A 61 -2.07 5.36 -0.17
N ASP A 62 -2.06 4.60 0.92
CA ASP A 62 -2.53 5.09 2.21
C ASP A 62 -1.51 5.99 2.91
N ALA A 63 -0.21 5.76 2.70
CA ALA A 63 0.86 6.63 3.17
C ALA A 63 0.79 8.03 2.56
N VAL A 64 0.49 8.12 1.27
CA VAL A 64 0.28 9.42 0.59
C VAL A 64 -0.86 10.21 1.25
N LYS A 65 -1.95 9.53 1.66
CA LYS A 65 -3.08 10.20 2.34
C LYS A 65 -2.72 10.68 3.75
N CYS A 66 -1.82 9.97 4.42
CA CYS A 66 -1.42 10.28 5.80
C CYS A 66 -0.23 11.24 5.91
N GLN A 67 0.42 11.58 4.79
CA GLN A 67 1.71 12.28 4.75
C GLN A 67 1.75 13.56 5.60
N SER A 68 0.65 14.33 5.66
CA SER A 68 0.59 15.60 6.39
C SER A 68 0.65 15.45 7.91
N PHE A 69 0.47 14.24 8.44
CA PHE A 69 0.47 13.98 9.88
C PHE A 69 1.20 12.68 10.28
N ALA A 70 1.86 12.02 9.34
CA ALA A 70 2.61 10.80 9.59
C ALA A 70 3.74 11.04 10.62
N LYS A 71 3.99 10.02 11.45
CA LYS A 71 5.12 10.01 12.39
C LYS A 71 6.34 9.35 11.73
N GLU A 72 7.52 9.53 12.32
CA GLU A 72 8.78 8.94 11.85
C GLU A 72 8.75 7.41 11.82
N ASN A 73 7.95 6.77 12.69
CA ASN A 73 7.81 5.32 12.78
C ASN A 73 6.68 4.76 11.90
N TRP A 74 6.25 5.51 10.88
CA TRP A 74 5.23 5.06 9.92
C TRP A 74 5.90 4.69 8.60
N TYR A 75 5.63 3.48 8.15
CA TYR A 75 6.27 2.86 7.01
C TYR A 75 5.22 2.42 6.00
N PHE A 76 5.64 2.32 4.74
CA PHE A 76 4.81 1.74 3.70
C PHE A 76 5.56 0.64 2.97
N LEU A 77 4.82 -0.37 2.53
CA LEU A 77 5.38 -1.40 1.67
C LEU A 77 5.34 -0.92 0.22
N LYS A 78 6.52 -0.69 -0.35
CA LYS A 78 6.66 -0.38 -1.78
C LYS A 78 6.40 -1.66 -2.58
N VAL A 79 5.40 -1.63 -3.45
CA VAL A 79 5.09 -2.76 -4.34
C VAL A 79 5.44 -2.36 -5.76
N GLU A 80 6.44 -3.03 -6.33
CA GLU A 80 6.79 -2.85 -7.75
C GLU A 80 6.03 -3.87 -8.60
N ALA A 81 5.10 -3.39 -9.43
CA ALA A 81 4.40 -4.24 -10.38
C ALA A 81 5.31 -4.50 -11.61
N GLN A 82 5.58 -5.77 -11.90
CA GLN A 82 6.25 -6.18 -13.14
C GLN A 82 5.25 -6.90 -14.05
N PRO A 83 4.56 -6.18 -14.95
CA PRO A 83 3.61 -6.80 -15.86
C PRO A 83 4.35 -7.70 -16.85
N SER A 84 3.75 -8.85 -17.19
CA SER A 84 4.32 -9.74 -18.21
C SER A 84 4.26 -9.09 -19.59
N LYS A 85 5.22 -9.40 -20.46
CA LYS A 85 5.21 -8.92 -21.86
C LYS A 85 3.90 -9.25 -22.57
N MET A 86 3.32 -10.41 -22.28
CA MET A 86 2.03 -10.83 -22.85
C MET A 86 0.89 -9.90 -22.43
N LEU A 87 0.79 -9.59 -21.13
CA LEU A 87 -0.23 -8.67 -20.61
C LEU A 87 -0.07 -7.27 -21.23
N VAL A 88 1.18 -6.77 -21.31
CA VAL A 88 1.47 -5.48 -21.94
C VAL A 88 1.02 -5.48 -23.39
N ASN A 89 1.37 -6.49 -24.18
CA ASN A 89 0.98 -6.58 -25.58
C ASN A 89 -0.54 -6.63 -25.76
N GLN A 90 -1.23 -7.44 -24.97
CA GLN A 90 -2.70 -7.53 -25.02
C GLN A 90 -3.35 -6.18 -24.67
N LEU A 91 -2.84 -5.48 -23.66
CA LEU A 91 -3.32 -4.16 -23.28
C LEU A 91 -3.10 -3.14 -24.42
N LEU A 92 -1.93 -3.15 -25.06
CA LEU A 92 -1.62 -2.29 -26.20
C LEU A 92 -2.56 -2.54 -27.38
N ASP A 93 -2.89 -3.80 -27.68
CA ASP A 93 -3.81 -4.14 -28.77
C ASP A 93 -5.24 -3.66 -28.45
N ILE A 94 -5.69 -3.79 -27.21
CA ILE A 94 -6.99 -3.25 -26.77
C ILE A 94 -7.05 -1.73 -26.93
N LEU A 95 -5.98 -1.01 -26.55
CA LEU A 95 -5.91 0.44 -26.67
C LEU A 95 -5.92 0.90 -28.13
N LYS A 96 -5.15 0.24 -29.00
CA LYS A 96 -5.15 0.51 -30.45
C LYS A 96 -6.51 0.27 -31.09
N ASN A 97 -7.20 -0.82 -30.72
CA ASN A 97 -8.54 -1.14 -31.23
C ASN A 97 -9.61 -0.12 -30.78
N LYS A 98 -9.34 0.63 -29.71
CA LYS A 98 -10.19 1.74 -29.25
C LYS A 98 -9.74 3.10 -29.79
N GLU A 99 -8.82 3.11 -30.76
CA GLU A 99 -8.24 4.33 -31.36
C GLU A 99 -7.52 5.24 -30.34
N ILE A 100 -7.10 4.69 -29.20
CA ILE A 100 -6.36 5.41 -28.16
C ILE A 100 -4.87 5.26 -28.42
N TYR A 101 -4.27 6.25 -29.08
CA TYR A 101 -2.83 6.24 -29.42
C TYR A 101 -1.97 7.19 -28.59
N HIS A 102 -2.59 8.13 -27.87
CA HIS A 102 -1.86 9.12 -27.07
C HIS A 102 -1.22 8.43 -25.85
N GLY A 103 0.10 8.55 -25.72
CA GLY A 103 0.87 7.98 -24.61
C GLY A 103 1.36 6.54 -24.80
N LEU A 104 1.10 5.90 -25.95
CA LEU A 104 1.59 4.54 -26.28
C LEU A 104 3.07 4.47 -26.68
N ARG A 105 3.92 5.35 -26.14
CA ARG A 105 5.37 5.33 -26.42
C ARG A 105 6.10 4.45 -25.42
#